data_AF-A0A971G1W3-F1
#
_entry.id   AF-A0A971G1W3-F1
#
_cell.length_a   1.000
_cell.length_b   1.000
_cell.length_c   1.000
_cell.angle_alpha   90.00
_cell.angle_beta   90.00
_cell.angle_gamma   90.00
#
_symmetry.space_group_name_H-M   'P 1'
#
loop_
_entity.id
_entity.type
_entity.pdbx_description
1 polymer ?
#
loop_
_entity_poly.entity_id
_entity_poly.type
_entity_poly.pdbx_seq_one_letter_code
_entity_poly.pdbx_strand_id
1 'polypeptide(L)' 'MDTDIDLDRLSHHLAEHGVQGSETLLARVVRAGRATGASPVAVSVLADRCEPDAVRVRAFLRVARHLLMLPPPADTPVAA' A
#
# COMPACT_ATOMS: atom_id res chain seq x y z
N MET A 1 -13.19 -7.63 -8.54
CA MET A 1 -12.45 -8.56 -7.65
C MET A 1 -11.68 -7.72 -6.66
N ASP A 2 -12.36 -7.32 -5.59
CA ASP A 2 -11.75 -6.69 -4.42
C ASP A 2 -10.91 -7.73 -3.71
N THR A 3 -9.61 -7.67 -3.96
CA THR A 3 -8.65 -8.37 -3.10
C THR A 3 -8.27 -7.35 -2.05
N ASP A 4 -8.98 -7.38 -0.94
CA ASP A 4 -8.67 -6.61 0.25
C ASP A 4 -7.18 -6.81 0.57
N ILE A 5 -6.41 -5.72 0.56
CA ILE A 5 -4.98 -5.78 0.85
C ILE A 5 -4.87 -5.80 2.37
N ASP A 6 -4.54 -6.96 2.93
CA ASP A 6 -4.19 -7.05 4.35
C ASP A 6 -2.83 -6.36 4.59
N LEU A 7 -2.90 -5.07 4.90
CA LEU A 7 -1.75 -4.20 5.11
C LEU A 7 -0.93 -4.63 6.33
N ASP A 8 -1.57 -5.17 7.36
CA ASP A 8 -0.89 -5.63 8.57
C ASP A 8 -0.07 -6.89 8.28
N ARG A 9 -0.67 -7.89 7.62
CA ARG A 9 0.05 -9.09 7.20
C ARG A 9 1.20 -8.76 6.24
N LEU A 10 0.98 -7.85 5.30
CA LEU A 10 2.03 -7.41 4.39
C LEU A 10 3.16 -6.68 5.14
N SER A 11 2.82 -5.84 6.12
CA SER A 11 3.83 -5.15 6.94
C SER A 11 4.73 -6.12 7.70
N HIS A 12 4.16 -7.19 8.25
CA HIS A 12 4.89 -8.22 8.97
C HIS A 12 5.83 -8.98 8.02
N HIS A 13 5.32 -9.40 6.86
CA HIS A 13 6.12 -10.07 5.86
C HIS A 13 7.29 -9.20 5.36
N LEU A 14 7.06 -7.91 5.13
CA LEU A 14 8.13 -6.97 4.73
C LEU A 14 9.18 -6.77 5.82
N ALA A 15 8.81 -6.86 7.10
CA ALA A 15 9.75 -6.76 8.22
C ALA A 15 10.64 -8.00 8.33
N GLU A 16 10.11 -9.19 8.03
CA GLU A 16 10.85 -10.46 8.14
C GLU A 16 11.67 -10.79 6.89
N HIS A 17 11.19 -10.41 5.71
CA HIS A 17 11.75 -10.88 4.43
C HIS A 17 12.15 -9.77 3.47
N GLY A 18 11.93 -8.50 3.81
CA GLY A 18 12.12 -7.38 2.89
C GLY A 18 11.07 -7.37 1.78
N VAL A 19 11.35 -6.67 0.67
CA VAL A 19 10.37 -6.47 -0.41
C VAL A 19 10.35 -7.61 -1.44
N GLN A 20 11.32 -8.52 -1.39
CA GLN A 20 11.42 -9.63 -2.33
C GLN A 20 10.19 -10.54 -2.23
N GLY A 21 9.64 -10.92 -3.38
CA GLY A 21 8.42 -11.74 -3.44
C GLY A 21 7.10 -11.00 -3.20
N SER A 22 7.15 -9.74 -2.75
CA SER A 22 5.95 -8.94 -2.45
C SER A 22 5.54 -7.96 -3.55
N GLU A 23 6.23 -7.97 -4.71
CA GLU A 23 6.05 -6.99 -5.79
C GLU A 23 4.60 -6.84 -6.27
N THR A 24 3.84 -7.93 -6.37
CA THR A 24 2.42 -7.86 -6.76
C THR A 24 1.56 -7.16 -5.72
N LEU A 25 1.82 -7.40 -4.43
CA LEU A 25 1.09 -6.76 -3.33
C LEU A 25 1.49 -5.29 -3.21
N LEU A 26 2.79 -4.99 -3.32
CA LEU A 26 3.30 -3.62 -3.34
C LEU A 26 2.72 -2.81 -4.52
N ALA A 27 2.59 -3.41 -5.70
CA ALA A 27 1.97 -2.75 -6.85
C ALA A 27 0.49 -2.40 -6.60
N ARG A 28 -0.23 -3.24 -5.83
CA ARG A 28 -1.61 -2.93 -5.41
C ARG A 28 -1.65 -1.78 -4.41
N VAL A 29 -0.72 -1.75 -3.44
CA VAL A 29 -0.58 -0.65 -2.48
C VAL A 29 -0.24 0.66 -3.19
N VAL A 30 0.67 0.63 -4.18
CA VAL A 30 0.98 1.79 -5.03
C VAL A 30 -0.27 2.27 -5.77
N ARG A 31 -1.05 1.36 -6.36
CA ARG A 31 -2.30 1.71 -7.06
C ARG A 31 -3.30 2.35 -6.12
N ALA A 32 -3.52 1.77 -4.95
CA ALA A 32 -4.41 2.31 -3.92
C ALA A 32 -3.93 3.71 -3.48
N GLY A 33 -2.65 3.84 -3.14
CA GLY A 33 -2.05 5.12 -2.74
C GLY A 33 -2.19 6.22 -3.80
N ARG A 34 -2.06 5.89 -5.08
CA ARG A 34 -2.33 6.84 -6.19
C ARG A 34 -3.79 7.26 -6.24
N ALA A 35 -4.71 6.32 -6.09
CA ALA A 35 -6.14 6.59 -6.15
C ALA A 35 -6.64 7.44 -4.98
N THR A 36 -6.02 7.31 -3.81
CA THR A 36 -6.47 7.95 -2.57
C THR A 36 -5.68 9.20 -2.20
N GLY A 37 -4.80 9.69 -3.09
CA GLY A 37 -4.00 10.89 -2.85
C GLY A 37 -2.95 10.74 -1.74
N ALA A 38 -2.40 9.53 -1.53
CA ALA A 38 -1.25 9.35 -0.65
C ALA A 38 -0.04 10.15 -1.17
N SER A 39 0.95 10.40 -0.31
CA SER A 39 2.15 11.18 -0.65
C SER A 39 2.78 10.73 -1.97
N PRO A 40 2.86 11.60 -3.00
CA PRO A 40 3.40 11.22 -4.32
C PRO A 40 4.85 10.72 -4.25
N VAL A 41 5.66 11.31 -3.38
CA VAL A 41 7.05 10.89 -3.14
C VAL A 41 7.11 9.48 -2.58
N ALA A 42 6.34 9.18 -1.54
CA ALA A 42 6.31 7.84 -0.95
C ALA A 42 5.80 6.80 -1.96
N VAL A 43 4.76 7.14 -2.73
CA VAL A 43 4.24 6.26 -3.78
C VAL A 43 5.29 6.01 -4.88
N SER A 44 6.05 7.03 -5.29
CA SER A 44 7.11 6.89 -6.29
C SER A 44 8.24 6.00 -5.79
N VAL A 45 8.74 6.26 -4.58
CA VAL A 45 9.80 5.48 -3.94
C VAL A 45 9.38 4.03 -3.76
N LEU A 46 8.12 3.77 -3.37
CA LEU A 46 7.62 2.40 -3.22
C LEU A 46 7.57 1.64 -4.56
N ALA A 47 7.24 2.36 -5.64
CA ALA A 47 7.13 1.81 -6.98
C ALA A 47 8.49 1.61 -7.69
N ASP A 48 9.54 2.29 -7.23
CA ASP A 48 10.87 2.20 -7.80
C ASP A 48 11.60 0.95 -7.28
N ARG A 49 12.02 0.08 -8.20
CA ARG A 49 12.75 -1.15 -7.88
C ARG A 49 14.27 -0.94 -7.75
N CYS A 50 14.76 0.23 -8.15
CA CYS A 50 16.15 0.63 -7.97
C CYS A 50 16.39 1.20 -6.56
N GLU A 51 15.34 1.57 -5.84
CA GLU A 51 15.43 2.03 -4.46
C GLU A 51 15.80 0.88 -3.51
N PRO A 52 16.64 1.13 -2.48
CA PRO A 52 16.96 0.11 -1.49
C PRO A 52 15.71 -0.38 -0.74
N ASP A 53 15.67 -1.68 -0.42
CA ASP A 53 14.55 -2.32 0.29
C ASP A 53 14.13 -1.54 1.54
N ALA A 54 15.08 -1.12 2.36
CA ALA A 54 14.79 -0.34 3.58
C ALA A 54 14.07 0.98 3.29
N VAL A 55 14.37 1.63 2.17
CA VAL A 55 13.72 2.88 1.73
C VAL A 55 12.32 2.58 1.22
N ARG A 56 12.16 1.51 0.43
CA ARG A 56 10.86 1.03 -0.05
C ARG A 56 9.93 0.60 1.09
N VAL A 57 10.44 -0.08 2.12
CA VAL A 57 9.66 -0.46 3.32
C VAL A 57 9.20 0.78 4.09
N ARG A 58 10.05 1.80 4.26
CA ARG A 58 9.65 3.07 4.89
C ARG A 58 8.57 3.78 4.07
N ALA A 59 8.70 3.77 2.74
CA ALA A 59 7.69 4.31 1.84
C ALA A 59 6.36 3.54 1.94
N PHE A 60 6.41 2.22 2.01
CA PHE A 60 5.26 1.35 2.26
C PHE A 60 4.54 1.75 3.54
N LEU A 61 5.24 1.85 4.68
CA LEU A 61 4.62 2.21 5.96
C LEU A 61 3.89 3.56 5.90
N ARG A 62 4.45 4.52 5.15
CA ARG A 62 3.83 5.84 4.97
C ARG A 62 2.56 5.78 4.11
N VAL A 63 2.56 4.97 3.05
CA VAL A 63 1.38 4.76 2.20
C VAL A 63 0.32 3.93 2.94
N ALA A 64 0.71 2.84 3.61
CA ALA A 64 -0.20 1.99 4.39
C ALA A 64 -0.91 2.78 5.49
N ARG A 65 -0.18 3.61 6.24
CA ARG A 65 -0.79 4.49 7.24
C ARG A 65 -1.82 5.44 6.63
N HIS A 66 -1.55 6.00 5.46
CA HIS A 66 -2.53 6.86 4.76
C HIS A 66 -3.80 6.08 4.45
N LEU A 67 -3.66 4.87 3.88
CA LEU A 67 -4.78 4.02 3.51
C LEU A 67 -5.63 3.60 4.72
N LEU A 68 -5.00 3.30 5.86
CA LEU A 68 -5.69 2.95 7.12
C LEU A 68 -6.46 4.12 7.75
N MET A 69 -6.09 5.36 7.43
CA MET A 69 -6.74 6.56 7.94
C MET A 69 -7.91 7.02 7.05
N LEU A 70 -8.12 6.39 5.90
CA LEU A 70 -9.25 6.71 5.05
C LEU A 70 -10.55 6.25 5.70
N PRO A 71 -11.63 7.04 5.60
CA PRO A 71 -12.94 6.54 5.98
C PRO A 71 -13.26 5.30 5.14
N PRO A 72 -14.04 4.34 5.68
CA PRO A 72 -14.56 3.25 4.87
C PRO A 72 -15.29 3.84 3.66
N PRO A 73 -15.24 3.19 2.49
CA PRO A 73 -15.97 3.67 1.32
C PRO A 73 -17.42 3.86 1.75
N ALA A 74 -17.95 5.06 1.55
CA ALA A 74 -19.32 5.37 1.95
C ALA A 74 -20.22 4.30 1.35
N ASP A 75 -20.94 3.56 2.22
CA ASP A 75 -21.88 2.54 1.80
C ASP A 75 -22.78 3.14 0.74
N THR A 76 -22.59 2.72 -0.52
CA THR A 76 -23.53 3.04 -1.58
C THR A 76 -24.87 2.51 -1.11
N PRO A 77 -25.91 3.34 -0.91
CA PRO A 77 -27.20 2.84 -0.50
C PRO A 77 -27.65 1.85 -1.58
N VAL A 78 -27.79 0.58 -1.21
CA VAL A 78 -28.55 -0.38 -2.00
C VAL A 78 -29.92 0.25 -2.16
N ALA A 79 -30.22 0.69 -3.37
CA ALA A 79 -31.55 1.16 -3.73
C ALA A 79 -32.51 0.00 -3.46
N ALA A 80 -33.42 0.24 -2.52
CA ALA A 80 -34.51 -0.66 -2.15
C ALA A 80 -35.50 -0.85 -3.32
#